data_AF-J9FFX0-F1
#
_entry.id   AF-J9FFX0-F1
#
_cell.length_a   1.000
_cell.length_b   1.000
_cell.length_c   1.000
_cell.angle_alpha   90.00
_cell.angle_beta   90.00
_cell.angle_gamma   90.00
#
_symmetry.space_group_name_H-M   'P 1'
#
loop_
_entity.id
_entity.type
_entity.pdbx_description
1 polymer ?
#
loop_
_entity_poly.entity_id
_entity_poly.type
_entity_poly.pdbx_seq_one_letter_code
_entity_poly.pdbx_strand_id
1 'polypeptide(L)'
;MKEYTTQATANFDPTGTKASQFQFYFGPNNYRLLQSMDNYKVSNFDNDLQELVYLGWPIVKWINRYFTLYVFDFFTRMGLPMGIVLLLITLLLRVIVYAPTKKSYLSSAKMRVLKPKVDEIAAKYPKEEDAMKRQQEMMLLYSQYGVSPMGGCLPMLIQMPIWIAMFNFVPNAIELRQQSFLWADDLSTYDSLLSWDYEVWG
;
A
#
# COMPACT_ATOMS: atom_id res chain seq x y z
N MET A 1 -15.70 27.48 11.32
CA MET A 1 -15.78 27.20 9.86
C MET A 1 -14.42 27.60 9.29
N LYS A 2 -13.72 26.72 8.57
CA LYS A 2 -12.42 27.10 7.96
C LYS A 2 -12.73 28.01 6.76
N GLU A 3 -12.17 29.22 6.75
CA GLU A 3 -12.28 30.12 5.59
C GLU A 3 -11.23 29.71 4.56
N TYR A 4 -11.66 29.51 3.31
CA TYR A 4 -10.80 29.14 2.20
C TYR A 4 -10.91 30.20 1.11
N THR A 5 -9.78 30.80 0.74
CA THR A 5 -9.68 31.75 -0.37
C THR A 5 -8.86 31.10 -1.47
N THR A 6 -9.38 31.08 -2.69
CA THR A 6 -8.67 30.57 -3.86
C THR A 6 -8.76 31.59 -5.00
N GLN A 7 -7.63 31.87 -5.65
CA GLN A 7 -7.57 32.68 -6.86
C GLN A 7 -7.24 31.76 -8.03
N ALA A 8 -8.01 31.85 -9.11
CA ALA A 8 -7.81 31.06 -10.32
C ALA A 8 -7.83 32.00 -11.54
N THR A 9 -6.93 31.76 -12.48
CA THR A 9 -6.84 32.50 -13.74
C THR A 9 -7.38 31.61 -14.85
N ALA A 10 -8.31 32.12 -15.65
CA ALA A 10 -8.86 31.41 -16.79
C ALA A 10 -8.77 32.25 -18.06
N ASN A 11 -8.58 31.56 -19.19
CA ASN A 11 -8.56 32.19 -20.49
C ASN A 11 -9.99 32.66 -20.84
N PHE A 12 -10.13 33.96 -21.07
CA PHE A 12 -11.37 34.59 -21.49
C PHE A 12 -11.25 34.98 -22.97
N ASP A 13 -12.24 34.63 -23.78
CA ASP A 13 -12.30 35.06 -25.17
C ASP A 13 -13.01 36.43 -25.25
N PRO A 14 -12.29 37.53 -25.50
CA PRO A 14 -12.89 38.86 -25.57
C PRO A 14 -13.76 39.06 -26.82
N THR A 15 -13.70 38.16 -27.80
CA THR A 15 -14.53 38.23 -29.03
C THR A 15 -15.94 37.68 -28.82
N GLY A 16 -16.18 36.95 -27.72
CA GLY A 16 -17.48 36.35 -27.41
C GLY A 16 -17.86 35.15 -28.29
N THR A 17 -16.94 34.64 -29.12
CA THR A 17 -17.22 33.50 -30.01
C THR A 17 -17.17 32.16 -29.29
N LYS A 18 -16.41 32.06 -28.19
CA LYS A 18 -16.39 30.87 -27.31
C LYS A 18 -16.80 31.25 -25.88
N ALA A 19 -17.85 30.59 -25.38
CA ALA A 19 -18.24 30.73 -23.98
C ALA A 19 -17.16 30.14 -23.05
N SER A 20 -16.68 30.94 -22.10
CA SER A 20 -15.86 30.43 -20.99
C SER A 20 -16.75 29.61 -20.06
N GLN A 21 -16.44 28.33 -19.91
CA GLN A 21 -17.19 27.43 -19.06
C GLN A 21 -16.35 27.03 -17.86
N PHE A 22 -16.97 27.08 -16.67
CA PHE A 22 -16.32 26.77 -15.41
C PHE A 22 -17.06 25.65 -14.70
N GLN A 23 -16.31 24.71 -14.14
CA GLN A 23 -16.84 23.62 -13.33
C GLN A 23 -16.16 23.67 -11.96
N PHE A 24 -16.96 23.80 -10.91
CA PHE A 24 -16.49 23.79 -9.53
C PHE A 24 -17.07 22.58 -8.81
N TYR A 25 -16.21 21.84 -8.10
CA TYR A 25 -16.62 20.72 -7.26
C TYR A 25 -16.42 21.09 -5.79
N PHE A 26 -17.50 21.10 -5.03
CA PHE A 26 -17.49 21.32 -3.59
C PHE A 26 -18.11 20.09 -2.91
N GLY A 27 -17.25 19.17 -2.48
CA GLY A 27 -17.72 17.91 -1.93
C GLY A 27 -16.61 17.09 -1.28
N PRO A 28 -16.94 15.90 -0.76
CA PRO A 28 -15.98 15.02 -0.15
C PRO A 28 -14.96 14.50 -1.17
N ASN A 29 -13.71 14.28 -0.75
CA ASN A 29 -12.66 13.63 -1.53
C ASN A 29 -12.88 12.11 -1.67
N ASN A 30 -14.01 11.70 -2.26
CA ASN A 30 -14.38 10.29 -2.45
C ASN A 30 -14.04 9.86 -3.89
N TYR A 31 -13.28 8.77 -4.03
CA TYR A 31 -12.80 8.30 -5.33
C TYR A 31 -13.92 8.03 -6.33
N ARG A 32 -14.97 7.30 -5.93
CA ARG A 32 -16.10 6.94 -6.83
C ARG A 32 -16.94 8.15 -7.21
N LEU A 33 -17.15 9.06 -6.26
CA LEU A 33 -17.89 10.29 -6.51
C LEU A 33 -17.14 11.18 -7.50
N LEU A 34 -15.84 11.38 -7.29
CA LEU A 34 -14.99 12.16 -8.19
C LEU A 34 -14.90 11.50 -9.59
N GLN A 35 -14.78 10.18 -9.66
CA GLN A 35 -14.86 9.44 -10.92
C GLN A 35 -16.19 9.64 -11.65
N SER A 36 -17.31 9.71 -10.91
CA SER A 36 -18.63 9.94 -11.53
C SER A 36 -18.79 11.37 -12.09
N MET A 37 -17.97 12.33 -11.64
CA MET A 37 -17.96 13.69 -12.17
C MET A 37 -17.48 13.73 -13.62
N ASP A 38 -16.82 12.69 -14.11
CA ASP A 38 -16.45 12.55 -15.51
C ASP A 38 -17.65 12.55 -16.46
N ASN A 39 -18.84 12.15 -15.98
CA ASN A 39 -20.08 12.23 -16.75
C ASN A 39 -20.60 13.67 -16.90
N TYR A 40 -20.12 14.59 -16.07
CA TYR A 40 -20.52 15.99 -16.03
C TYR A 40 -19.41 16.92 -16.54
N LYS A 41 -18.46 16.37 -17.32
CA LYS A 41 -17.37 17.13 -17.94
C LYS A 41 -17.93 18.28 -18.79
N VAL A 42 -17.54 19.49 -18.41
CA VAL A 42 -17.93 20.70 -19.13
C VAL A 42 -17.00 20.95 -20.33
N SER A 43 -15.78 20.43 -20.31
CA SER A 43 -14.80 20.57 -21.40
C SER A 43 -14.44 19.23 -22.03
N ASN A 44 -13.84 19.26 -23.23
CA ASN A 44 -13.27 18.07 -23.88
C ASN A 44 -12.02 17.53 -23.16
N PHE A 45 -11.50 18.25 -22.16
CA PHE A 45 -10.38 17.78 -21.34
C PHE A 45 -10.89 16.87 -20.23
N ASP A 46 -10.18 15.77 -20.05
CA ASP A 46 -10.38 14.87 -18.93
C ASP A 46 -9.91 15.57 -17.66
N ASN A 47 -10.84 15.90 -16.76
CA ASN A 47 -10.50 16.55 -15.50
C ASN A 47 -9.96 15.54 -14.48
N ASP A 48 -10.12 14.22 -14.73
CA ASP A 48 -9.55 13.11 -13.96
C ASP A 48 -9.60 13.35 -12.43
N LEU A 49 -10.74 13.87 -11.93
CA LEU A 49 -10.86 14.41 -10.57
C LEU A 49 -10.56 13.34 -9.50
N GLN A 50 -10.77 12.06 -9.83
CA GLN A 50 -10.37 10.91 -9.02
C GLN A 50 -8.88 10.89 -8.64
N GLU A 51 -8.00 11.56 -9.38
CA GLU A 51 -6.57 11.63 -9.08
C GLU A 51 -6.25 12.53 -7.88
N LEU A 52 -7.20 13.36 -7.44
CA LEU A 52 -7.09 14.13 -6.20
C LEU A 52 -7.07 13.23 -4.94
N VAL A 53 -7.51 11.98 -5.06
CA VAL A 53 -7.38 10.97 -4.01
C VAL A 53 -6.01 10.29 -4.14
N TYR A 54 -5.12 10.57 -3.20
CA TYR A 54 -3.78 9.98 -3.21
C TYR A 54 -3.82 8.49 -2.85
N LEU A 55 -3.72 7.62 -3.86
CA LEU A 55 -3.71 6.16 -3.68
C LEU A 55 -2.29 5.56 -3.61
N GLY A 56 -1.25 6.40 -3.53
CA GLY A 56 0.16 5.98 -3.46
C GLY A 56 0.92 6.07 -4.80
N TRP A 57 2.14 5.53 -4.82
CA TRP A 57 3.02 5.45 -6.00
C TRP A 57 2.36 4.66 -7.16
N PRO A 58 2.65 4.86 -8.46
CA PRO A 58 1.87 4.30 -9.58
C PRO A 58 1.60 2.78 -9.52
N ILE A 59 2.57 1.98 -9.08
CA ILE A 59 2.38 0.52 -8.90
C ILE A 59 1.32 0.26 -7.82
N VAL A 60 1.40 0.96 -6.70
CA VAL A 60 0.47 0.86 -5.57
C VAL A 60 -0.90 1.44 -5.95
N LYS A 61 -0.93 2.57 -6.67
CA LYS A 61 -2.15 3.19 -7.22
C LYS A 61 -2.91 2.19 -8.09
N TRP A 62 -2.22 1.42 -8.92
CA TRP A 62 -2.84 0.39 -9.75
C TRP A 62 -3.50 -0.71 -8.90
N ILE A 63 -2.79 -1.23 -7.90
CA ILE A 63 -3.34 -2.21 -6.94
C ILE A 63 -4.55 -1.63 -6.21
N ASN A 64 -4.44 -0.42 -5.67
CA ASN A 64 -5.52 0.21 -4.93
C ASN A 64 -6.76 0.50 -5.80
N ARG A 65 -6.53 0.97 -7.02
CA ARG A 65 -7.59 1.31 -7.99
C ARG A 65 -8.39 0.08 -8.42
N TYR A 66 -7.70 -1.01 -8.78
CA TYR A 66 -8.34 -2.16 -9.41
C TYR A 66 -8.70 -3.28 -8.43
N PHE A 67 -7.96 -3.41 -7.33
CA PHE A 67 -8.19 -4.46 -6.34
C PHE A 67 -8.83 -3.90 -5.07
N THR A 68 -8.14 -3.02 -4.34
CA THR A 68 -8.56 -2.60 -3.01
C THR A 68 -9.94 -1.94 -3.02
N LEU A 69 -10.17 -0.96 -3.89
CA LEU A 69 -11.46 -0.26 -3.98
C LEU A 69 -12.60 -1.21 -4.35
N TYR A 70 -12.37 -2.16 -5.26
CA TYR A 70 -13.40 -3.10 -5.67
C TYR A 70 -13.81 -4.06 -4.54
N VAL A 71 -12.81 -4.58 -3.82
CA VAL A 71 -13.03 -5.45 -2.66
C VAL A 71 -13.69 -4.66 -1.52
N PHE A 72 -13.26 -3.42 -1.29
CA PHE A 72 -13.86 -2.54 -0.29
C PHE A 72 -15.33 -2.25 -0.61
N ASP A 73 -15.63 -1.79 -1.84
CA ASP A 73 -17.01 -1.54 -2.29
C ASP A 73 -17.88 -2.80 -2.19
N PHE A 74 -17.32 -3.98 -2.46
CA PHE A 74 -18.04 -5.25 -2.34
C PHE A 74 -18.46 -5.51 -0.88
N PHE A 75 -17.55 -5.34 0.07
CA PHE A 75 -17.84 -5.57 1.48
C PHE A 75 -18.71 -4.46 2.11
N THR A 76 -18.55 -3.20 1.71
CA THR A 76 -19.40 -2.11 2.21
C THR A 76 -20.84 -2.22 1.70
N ARG A 77 -21.05 -2.69 0.47
CA ARG A 77 -22.40 -3.01 -0.07
C ARG A 77 -23.13 -4.10 0.71
N MET A 78 -22.43 -4.94 1.46
CA MET A 78 -23.05 -5.94 2.34
C MET A 78 -23.60 -5.34 3.64
N GLY A 79 -23.42 -4.03 3.88
CA GLY A 79 -23.90 -3.35 5.08
C GLY A 79 -23.12 -3.71 6.35
N LEU A 80 -21.88 -4.19 6.21
CA LEU A 80 -21.05 -4.57 7.34
C LEU A 80 -20.46 -3.33 8.05
N PRO A 81 -20.26 -3.38 9.37
CA PRO A 81 -19.49 -2.36 10.09
C PRO A 81 -18.10 -2.17 9.49
N MET A 82 -17.62 -0.92 9.43
CA MET A 82 -16.37 -0.57 8.74
C MET A 82 -15.14 -1.28 9.29
N GLY A 83 -15.06 -1.50 10.61
CA GLY A 83 -13.97 -2.28 11.19
C GLY A 83 -13.99 -3.76 10.79
N ILE A 84 -15.18 -4.34 10.58
CA ILE A 84 -15.31 -5.71 10.05
C ILE A 84 -14.90 -5.74 8.58
N VAL A 85 -15.29 -4.74 7.78
CA VAL A 85 -14.83 -4.60 6.38
C VAL A 85 -13.30 -4.59 6.31
N LEU A 86 -12.65 -3.78 7.15
CA LEU A 86 -11.19 -3.71 7.20
C LEU A 86 -10.56 -5.04 7.63
N LEU A 87 -11.13 -5.72 8.64
CA LEU A 87 -10.69 -7.05 9.06
C LEU A 87 -10.79 -8.07 7.90
N LEU A 88 -11.90 -8.07 7.16
CA LEU A 88 -12.09 -8.99 6.03
C LEU A 88 -11.10 -8.72 4.89
N ILE A 89 -10.84 -7.45 4.57
CA ILE A 89 -9.85 -7.06 3.56
C ILE A 89 -8.45 -7.54 3.96
N THR A 90 -8.06 -7.31 5.21
CA THR A 90 -6.74 -7.75 5.71
C THR A 90 -6.61 -9.27 5.70
N LEU A 91 -7.65 -10.00 6.08
CA LEU A 91 -7.67 -11.47 6.03
C LEU A 91 -7.59 -11.98 4.59
N LEU A 92 -8.35 -11.40 3.67
CA LEU A 92 -8.33 -11.75 2.25
C LEU A 92 -6.95 -11.53 1.64
N LEU A 93 -6.33 -10.36 1.89
CA LEU A 93 -4.96 -10.08 1.48
C LEU A 93 -3.98 -11.08 2.07
N ARG A 94 -4.14 -11.45 3.35
CA ARG A 94 -3.29 -12.44 3.99
C ARG A 94 -3.39 -13.81 3.33
N VAL A 95 -4.59 -14.23 2.93
CA VAL A 95 -4.83 -15.48 2.21
C VAL A 95 -4.20 -15.46 0.81
N ILE A 96 -4.32 -14.36 0.07
CA ILE A 96 -3.70 -14.22 -1.27
C ILE A 96 -2.17 -14.34 -1.18
N VAL A 97 -1.57 -13.70 -0.17
CA VAL A 97 -0.12 -13.67 0.03
C VAL A 97 0.40 -14.93 0.75
N TYR A 98 -0.49 -15.74 1.34
CA TYR A 98 -0.10 -16.94 2.08
C TYR A 98 0.70 -17.93 1.22
N ALA A 99 0.29 -18.15 -0.02
CA ALA A 99 0.96 -19.09 -0.92
C ALA A 99 2.43 -18.71 -1.19
N PRO A 100 2.77 -17.48 -1.63
CA PRO A 100 4.16 -17.07 -1.79
C PRO A 100 4.91 -17.03 -0.44
N THR A 101 4.28 -16.53 0.64
CA THR A 101 4.93 -16.51 1.97
C THR A 101 5.27 -17.90 2.47
N LYS A 102 4.42 -18.90 2.26
CA LYS A 102 4.69 -20.30 2.64
C LYS A 102 5.92 -20.85 1.92
N LYS A 103 6.08 -20.56 0.63
CA LYS A 103 7.28 -20.97 -0.13
C LYS A 103 8.54 -20.32 0.42
N SER A 104 8.49 -19.02 0.72
CA SER A 104 9.60 -18.31 1.35
C SER A 104 9.96 -18.89 2.72
N TYR A 105 8.96 -19.16 3.56
CA TYR A 105 9.16 -19.76 4.88
C TYR A 105 9.83 -21.14 4.80
N LEU A 106 9.39 -21.99 3.86
CA LEU A 106 10.00 -23.29 3.63
C LEU A 106 11.47 -23.17 3.17
N SER A 107 11.78 -22.20 2.30
CA SER A 107 13.17 -21.93 1.89
C SER A 107 14.05 -21.53 3.07
N SER A 108 13.55 -20.66 3.96
CA SER A 108 14.26 -20.25 5.18
C SER A 108 14.46 -21.41 6.17
N ALA A 109 13.47 -22.31 6.28
CA ALA A 109 13.59 -23.50 7.13
C ALA A 109 14.68 -24.46 6.60
N LYS A 110 14.72 -24.71 5.28
CA LYS A 110 15.79 -25.52 4.66
C LYS A 110 17.17 -24.89 4.87
N MET A 111 17.26 -23.56 4.80
CA MET A 111 18.52 -22.85 5.07
C MET A 111 19.04 -23.10 6.49
N ARG A 112 18.14 -23.15 7.47
CA ARG A 112 18.51 -23.45 8.87
C ARG A 112 19.09 -24.85 9.04
N VAL A 113 18.61 -25.82 8.24
CA VAL A 113 19.14 -27.20 8.22
C VAL A 113 20.51 -27.27 7.55
N LEU A 114 20.78 -26.41 6.57
CA LEU A 114 22.08 -26.36 5.88
C LEU A 114 23.16 -25.58 6.64
N LYS A 115 22.78 -24.81 7.65
CA LYS A 115 23.71 -24.02 8.50
C LYS A 115 24.97 -24.78 8.94
N PRO A 116 24.91 -26.00 9.50
CA PRO A 116 26.14 -26.73 9.87
C PRO A 116 27.09 -26.99 8.69
N LYS A 117 26.56 -27.32 7.50
CA LYS A 117 27.39 -27.51 6.29
C LYS A 117 27.98 -26.20 5.79
N VAL A 118 27.27 -25.09 5.95
CA VAL A 118 27.78 -23.75 5.66
C VAL A 118 28.92 -23.40 6.61
N ASP A 119 28.79 -23.74 7.89
CA ASP A 119 29.82 -23.51 8.91
C ASP A 119 31.08 -24.36 8.63
N GLU A 120 30.93 -25.60 8.15
CA GLU A 120 32.05 -26.43 7.67
C GLU A 120 32.80 -25.79 6.48
N ILE A 121 32.07 -25.25 5.49
CA ILE A 121 32.67 -24.54 4.35
C ILE A 121 33.39 -23.28 4.84
N ALA A 122 32.80 -22.56 5.80
CA ALA A 122 33.44 -21.38 6.39
C ALA A 122 34.72 -21.73 7.16
N ALA A 123 34.75 -22.87 7.85
CA ALA A 123 35.94 -23.38 8.54
C ALA A 123 37.04 -23.85 7.57
N LYS A 124 36.66 -24.39 6.40
CA LYS A 124 37.59 -24.80 5.33
C LYS A 124 38.29 -23.59 4.65
N TYR A 125 37.62 -22.44 4.58
CA TYR A 125 38.14 -21.20 3.98
C TYR A 125 38.07 -20.01 4.95
N PRO A 126 38.92 -19.96 6.00
CA PRO A 126 38.88 -18.93 7.02
C PRO A 126 39.53 -17.60 6.59
N LYS A 127 40.34 -17.61 5.52
CA LYS A 127 41.09 -16.44 5.04
C LYS A 127 40.24 -15.55 4.13
N GLU A 128 40.40 -14.23 4.25
CA GLU A 128 39.71 -13.25 3.38
C GLU A 128 40.04 -13.40 1.90
N GLU A 129 41.28 -13.78 1.57
CA GLU A 129 41.74 -14.03 0.20
C GLU A 129 40.96 -15.17 -0.49
N ASP A 130 40.38 -16.10 0.27
CA ASP A 130 39.51 -17.17 -0.24
C ASP A 130 38.00 -16.86 -0.12
N ALA A 131 37.63 -15.63 0.28
CA ALA A 131 36.22 -15.26 0.48
C ALA A 131 35.35 -15.50 -0.77
N MET A 132 35.91 -15.28 -1.96
CA MET A 132 35.21 -15.54 -3.23
C MET A 132 34.96 -17.04 -3.45
N LYS A 133 35.96 -17.89 -3.18
CA LYS A 133 35.81 -19.36 -3.28
C LYS A 133 34.81 -19.89 -2.25
N ARG A 134 34.84 -19.35 -1.03
CA ARG A 134 33.85 -19.65 0.02
C ARG A 134 32.44 -19.31 -0.44
N GLN A 135 32.23 -18.14 -1.02
CA GLN A 135 30.91 -17.73 -1.52
C GLN A 135 30.43 -18.64 -2.67
N GLN A 136 31.34 -19.04 -3.57
CA GLN A 136 31.02 -19.98 -4.65
C GLN A 136 30.64 -21.37 -4.13
N GLU A 137 31.41 -21.94 -3.19
CA GLU A 137 31.08 -23.24 -2.58
C GLU A 137 29.76 -23.19 -1.80
N MET A 138 29.51 -22.11 -1.05
CA MET A 138 28.22 -21.90 -0.38
C MET A 138 27.06 -21.82 -1.38
N MET A 139 27.24 -21.11 -2.50
CA MET A 139 26.21 -21.00 -3.53
C MET A 139 25.98 -22.33 -4.26
N LEU A 140 27.04 -23.11 -4.51
CA LEU A 140 26.94 -24.47 -5.06
C LEU A 140 26.19 -25.40 -4.11
N LEU A 141 26.48 -25.34 -2.80
CA LEU A 141 25.74 -26.08 -1.79
C LEU A 141 24.26 -25.68 -1.81
N TYR A 142 23.94 -24.39 -1.80
CA TYR A 142 22.55 -23.93 -1.86
C TYR A 142 21.83 -24.39 -3.14
N SER A 143 22.51 -24.36 -4.29
CA SER A 143 21.99 -24.84 -5.56
C SER A 143 21.71 -26.36 -5.55
N GLN A 144 22.65 -27.16 -5.02
CA GLN A 144 22.49 -28.61 -4.90
C GLN A 144 21.26 -29.03 -4.07
N TYR A 145 20.95 -28.26 -3.02
CA TYR A 145 19.79 -28.52 -2.16
C TYR A 145 18.54 -27.73 -2.58
N GLY A 146 18.59 -26.98 -3.70
CA GLY A 146 17.46 -26.22 -4.24
C GLY A 146 16.96 -25.11 -3.30
N VAL A 147 17.86 -24.48 -2.55
CA VAL A 147 17.56 -23.38 -1.62
C VAL A 147 18.13 -22.08 -2.19
N SER A 148 17.38 -20.99 -2.11
CA SER A 148 17.90 -19.66 -2.46
C SER A 148 18.15 -18.83 -1.20
N PRO A 149 19.33 -18.22 -1.02
CA PRO A 149 19.58 -17.28 0.08
C PRO A 149 18.70 -16.03 0.02
N MET A 150 18.22 -15.65 -1.17
CA MET A 150 17.27 -14.54 -1.35
C MET A 150 15.83 -14.90 -0.94
N GLY A 151 15.55 -16.18 -0.68
CA GLY A 151 14.23 -16.63 -0.21
C GLY A 151 13.82 -16.01 1.13
N GLY A 152 14.78 -15.54 1.93
CA GLY A 152 14.54 -14.94 3.24
C GLY A 152 14.02 -13.50 3.22
N CYS A 153 14.42 -12.67 2.25
CA CYS A 153 13.93 -11.29 2.12
C CYS A 153 12.70 -11.19 1.20
N LEU A 154 12.44 -12.23 0.38
CA LEU A 154 11.29 -12.32 -0.51
C LEU A 154 9.92 -12.08 0.16
N PRO A 155 9.60 -12.62 1.35
CA PRO A 155 8.31 -12.38 1.98
C PRO A 155 8.14 -10.92 2.41
N MET A 156 9.20 -10.24 2.83
CA MET A 156 9.16 -8.80 3.13
C MET A 156 8.93 -8.00 1.85
N LEU A 157 9.63 -8.34 0.76
CA LEU A 157 9.54 -7.64 -0.51
C LEU A 157 8.15 -7.76 -1.14
N ILE A 158 7.50 -8.92 -1.04
CA ILE A 158 6.12 -9.13 -1.50
C ILE A 158 5.10 -8.43 -0.59
N GLN A 159 5.36 -8.39 0.73
CA GLN A 159 4.44 -7.78 1.70
C GLN A 159 4.48 -6.25 1.66
N MET A 160 5.63 -5.64 1.37
CA MET A 160 5.83 -4.18 1.38
C MET A 160 4.84 -3.43 0.48
N PRO A 161 4.67 -3.78 -0.82
CA PRO A 161 3.68 -3.12 -1.68
C PRO A 161 2.26 -3.16 -1.14
N ILE A 162 1.87 -4.27 -0.50
CA ILE A 162 0.52 -4.48 0.03
C ILE A 162 0.32 -3.65 1.30
N TRP A 163 1.33 -3.59 2.16
CA TRP A 163 1.31 -2.72 3.33
C TRP A 163 1.23 -1.25 2.93
N ILE A 164 2.06 -0.81 1.97
CA ILE A 164 2.03 0.55 1.43
C ILE A 164 0.65 0.84 0.80
N ALA A 165 0.07 -0.12 0.09
CA ALA A 165 -1.28 0.00 -0.49
C ALA A 165 -2.33 0.30 0.58
N MET A 166 -2.37 -0.50 1.65
CA MET A 166 -3.30 -0.29 2.76
C MET A 166 -3.03 1.00 3.52
N PHE A 167 -1.77 1.35 3.75
CA PHE A 167 -1.37 2.56 4.43
C PHE A 167 -1.80 3.83 3.67
N ASN A 168 -1.76 3.81 2.34
CA ASN A 168 -2.27 4.91 1.52
C ASN A 168 -3.79 4.88 1.39
N PHE A 169 -4.40 3.70 1.36
CA PHE A 169 -5.83 3.55 1.15
C PHE A 169 -6.65 3.97 2.37
N VAL A 170 -6.32 3.46 3.56
CA VAL A 170 -7.15 3.62 4.78
C VAL A 170 -7.42 5.10 5.14
N PRO A 171 -6.41 5.99 5.20
CA PRO A 171 -6.65 7.41 5.52
C PRO A 171 -7.41 8.19 4.43
N ASN A 172 -7.33 7.71 3.19
CA ASN A 172 -7.99 8.33 2.04
C ASN A 172 -9.41 7.81 1.81
N ALA A 173 -9.79 6.69 2.43
CA ALA A 173 -11.15 6.17 2.42
C ALA A 173 -12.03 7.02 3.34
N ILE A 174 -12.79 7.95 2.75
CA ILE A 174 -13.72 8.82 3.50
C ILE A 174 -14.73 8.03 4.33
N GLU A 175 -15.13 6.87 3.83
CA GLU A 175 -16.04 5.95 4.50
C GLU A 175 -15.52 5.43 5.84
N LEU A 176 -14.20 5.43 6.06
CA LEU A 176 -13.59 5.02 7.33
C LEU A 176 -13.44 6.19 8.32
N ARG A 177 -13.61 7.45 7.88
CA ARG A 177 -13.45 8.60 8.76
C ARG A 177 -14.52 8.63 9.82
N GLN A 178 -14.10 8.90 11.06
CA GLN A 178 -14.99 9.01 12.23
C GLN A 178 -15.80 7.74 12.51
N GLN A 179 -15.36 6.60 11.99
CA GLN A 179 -15.96 5.31 12.29
C GLN A 179 -15.20 4.68 13.46
N SER A 180 -15.92 4.40 14.55
CA SER A 180 -15.34 3.71 15.70
C SER A 180 -15.39 2.20 15.53
N PHE A 181 -14.39 1.51 16.08
CA PHE A 181 -14.35 0.06 16.12
C PHE A 181 -13.58 -0.46 17.33
N LEU A 182 -14.26 -1.28 18.14
CA LEU A 182 -13.73 -1.82 19.40
C LEU A 182 -13.27 -0.70 20.35
N TRP A 183 -11.96 -0.49 20.47
CA TRP A 183 -11.35 0.54 21.31
C TRP A 183 -10.89 1.77 20.52
N ALA A 184 -10.89 1.72 19.20
CA ALA A 184 -10.46 2.83 18.36
C ALA A 184 -11.66 3.74 18.06
N ASP A 185 -11.53 5.02 18.41
CA ASP A 185 -12.59 6.01 18.20
C ASP A 185 -12.73 6.45 16.72
N ASP A 186 -11.64 6.36 15.95
CA ASP A 186 -11.63 6.67 14.52
C ASP A 186 -10.64 5.76 13.76
N LEU A 187 -11.18 4.94 12.85
CA LEU A 187 -10.42 4.00 12.02
C LEU A 187 -9.47 4.67 11.00
N SER A 188 -9.63 5.97 10.74
CA SER A 188 -8.82 6.70 9.76
C SER A 188 -7.61 7.44 10.36
N THR A 189 -7.52 7.52 11.70
CA THR A 189 -6.44 8.21 12.42
C THR A 189 -5.56 7.23 13.20
N TYR A 190 -4.47 7.74 13.76
CA TYR A 190 -3.62 6.96 14.66
C TYR A 190 -4.31 6.78 16.03
N ASP A 191 -4.08 5.63 16.65
CA ASP A 191 -4.58 5.32 17.99
C ASP A 191 -3.41 5.36 18.99
N SER A 192 -3.54 6.11 20.07
CA SER A 192 -2.50 6.29 21.09
C SER A 192 -2.83 5.47 22.34
N LEU A 193 -2.50 4.18 22.30
CA LEU A 193 -2.66 3.29 23.47
C LEU A 193 -1.69 3.61 24.60
N LEU A 194 -0.52 4.16 24.27
CA LEU A 194 0.53 4.58 25.20
C LEU A 194 0.99 5.98 24.84
N SER A 195 0.56 6.97 25.63
CA SER A 195 1.12 8.32 25.62
C SER A 195 2.21 8.42 26.68
N TRP A 196 3.39 8.90 26.29
CA TRP A 196 4.43 9.25 27.24
C TRP A 196 4.17 10.68 27.71
N ASP A 197 4.10 10.91 29.03
CA ASP A 197 3.84 12.24 29.62
C ASP A 197 5.01 13.24 29.48
N TYR A 198 6.09 12.87 28.79
CA TYR A 198 7.23 13.74 28.57
C TYR A 198 7.40 14.12 27.10
N GLU A 199 7.50 15.41 26.83
CA GLU A 199 7.88 15.95 25.53
C GLU A 199 9.33 15.56 25.21
N VAL A 200 9.50 14.68 24.23
CA VAL A 200 10.83 14.29 23.72
C VAL A 200 11.47 15.44 22.93
N TRP A 201 10.65 16.35 22.44
CA TRP A 201 11.02 17.55 21.70
C TRP A 201 10.24 18.70 22.36
N GLY A 202 10.88 19.41 23.29
CA GLY A 202 10.25 20.47 24.07
C GLY A 202 9.84 21.70 23.29
#